data_AF-A0A8T6CH79-F1
#
_entry.id   AF-A0A8T6CH79-F1
#
_cell.length_a   1.000
_cell.length_b   1.000
_cell.length_c   1.000
_cell.angle_alpha   90.00
_cell.angle_beta   90.00
_cell.angle_gamma   90.00
#
_symmetry.space_group_name_H-M   'P 1'
#
loop_
_entity.id
_entity.type
_entity.pdbx_description
1 polymer ?
#
loop_
_entity_poly.entity_id
_entity_poly.type
_entity_poly.pdbx_seq_one_letter_code
_entity_poly.pdbx_strand_id
1 'polypeptide(L)'
;MAKPRIAVFSGPTSTIANAPTLVTSRKARLPGDRPLEGRYDHLVAQTLYEPVTVRVRKYSAHPLEADAKQLYVDDGREYYEVELRPEDGPYLLPYMGRRADGTQHGVPFEEADLYDPALAYGGRQFFYPDASRIFEEVDRTVSGRDDHGEGSILDRMADYTFVRALPPGGYTQQGEVSGVDYFPYKPFAVSHQPPPGALARVTNAVRETLSPGGYAGAIWLEGSPTVEETLYWLSIVAGTDLPVVGLAAQRPHGQLANDGDRNIVDAVSYIVSGLGQDMGAVGILDQQIFAARELKKGDARPGGYKATGGHGGVLGTIGPPVTLW
;
A
#
# COMPACT_ATOMS: atom_id res chain seq x y z
N MET A 1 12.06 13.73 20.95
CA MET A 1 13.13 12.92 20.34
C MET A 1 12.93 12.94 18.83
N ALA A 2 13.98 12.83 18.02
CA ALA A 2 13.82 12.69 16.57
C ALA A 2 13.10 11.37 16.28
N LYS A 3 12.24 11.34 15.24
CA LYS A 3 11.57 10.11 14.82
C LYS A 3 12.63 9.11 14.32
N PRO A 4 12.50 7.80 14.60
CA PRO A 4 13.36 6.79 14.00
C PRO A 4 13.18 6.78 12.48
N ARG A 5 14.24 6.46 11.73
CA ARG A 5 14.17 6.34 10.26
C ARG A 5 14.00 4.88 9.85
N ILE A 6 13.15 4.61 8.88
CA ILE A 6 12.91 3.27 8.33
C ILE A 6 13.11 3.29 6.82
N ALA A 7 13.91 2.36 6.30
CA ALA A 7 14.05 2.15 4.86
C ALA A 7 12.92 1.24 4.37
N VAL A 8 12.19 1.63 3.33
CA VAL A 8 11.08 0.86 2.76
C VAL A 8 11.42 0.49 1.32
N PHE A 9 11.73 -0.78 1.10
CA PHE A 9 12.16 -1.32 -0.18
C PHE A 9 10.99 -1.90 -0.96
N SER A 10 10.85 -1.47 -2.20
CA SER A 10 9.92 -2.05 -3.16
C SER A 10 10.60 -3.18 -3.92
N GLY A 11 10.22 -4.41 -3.57
CA GLY A 11 10.57 -5.63 -4.26
C GLY A 11 9.64 -5.98 -5.42
N PRO A 12 9.98 -7.04 -6.16
CA PRO A 12 9.31 -7.41 -7.39
C PRO A 12 7.90 -7.91 -7.10
N THR A 13 6.99 -7.74 -8.04
CA THR A 13 5.64 -8.34 -7.97
C THR A 13 4.86 -8.00 -6.69
N SER A 14 5.26 -6.92 -5.99
CA SER A 14 4.80 -6.62 -4.63
C SER A 14 3.28 -6.53 -4.56
N THR A 15 2.66 -7.47 -3.85
CA THR A 15 1.20 -7.55 -3.81
C THR A 15 0.58 -6.47 -2.93
N ILE A 16 1.34 -5.89 -1.99
CA ILE A 16 0.95 -4.69 -1.23
C ILE A 16 0.80 -3.49 -2.13
N ALA A 17 1.68 -3.36 -3.13
CA ALA A 17 1.66 -2.25 -4.06
C ALA A 17 0.63 -2.42 -5.19
N ASN A 18 -0.12 -3.52 -5.22
CA ASN A 18 -1.17 -3.74 -6.22
C ASN A 18 -2.41 -2.91 -5.88
N ALA A 19 -3.04 -2.28 -6.87
CA ALA A 19 -4.30 -1.57 -6.74
C ALA A 19 -5.39 -2.20 -7.64
N PRO A 20 -6.69 -2.10 -7.25
CA PRO A 20 -7.79 -2.41 -8.13
C PRO A 20 -7.79 -1.56 -9.40
N THR A 21 -8.46 -2.03 -10.45
CA THR A 21 -8.62 -1.24 -11.67
C THR A 21 -9.39 0.03 -11.41
N LEU A 22 -8.83 1.15 -11.89
CA LEU A 22 -9.52 2.43 -11.94
C LEU A 22 -10.59 2.42 -13.04
N VAL A 23 -11.84 2.29 -12.62
CA VAL A 23 -13.03 2.35 -13.48
C VAL A 23 -13.60 3.75 -13.50
N THR A 24 -13.89 4.29 -14.68
CA THR A 24 -14.45 5.65 -14.84
C THR A 24 -15.82 5.76 -14.17
N SER A 25 -15.96 6.75 -13.28
CA SER A 25 -17.19 7.11 -12.56
C SER A 25 -18.35 7.43 -13.52
N ARG A 26 -19.59 7.21 -13.04
CA ARG A 26 -20.82 7.63 -13.75
C ARG A 26 -20.81 9.11 -14.11
N LYS A 27 -20.20 9.96 -13.30
CA LYS A 27 -20.11 11.41 -13.52
C LYS A 27 -19.25 11.77 -14.73
N ALA A 28 -18.33 10.90 -15.11
CA ALA A 28 -17.45 11.09 -16.26
C ALA A 28 -17.91 10.33 -17.50
N ARG A 29 -19.06 9.64 -17.48
CA ARG A 29 -19.61 8.88 -18.61
C ARG A 29 -20.53 9.76 -19.46
N LEU A 30 -20.45 9.58 -20.77
CA LEU A 30 -21.18 10.32 -21.80
C LEU A 30 -22.30 9.44 -22.40
N PRO A 31 -23.28 10.04 -23.11
CA PRO A 31 -24.26 9.26 -23.88
C PRO A 31 -23.57 8.29 -24.85
N GLY A 32 -23.96 7.01 -24.80
CA GLY A 32 -23.34 5.93 -25.58
C GLY A 32 -22.30 5.12 -24.82
N ASP A 33 -21.76 5.63 -23.71
CA ASP A 33 -20.94 4.82 -22.82
C ASP A 33 -21.76 3.76 -22.11
N ARG A 34 -21.12 2.63 -21.79
CA ARG A 34 -21.73 1.59 -20.95
C ARG A 34 -22.15 2.18 -19.60
N PRO A 35 -23.43 2.10 -19.18
CA PRO A 35 -23.85 2.63 -17.90
C PRO A 35 -23.39 1.74 -16.74
N LEU A 36 -23.27 2.33 -15.54
CA LEU A 36 -23.01 1.61 -14.28
C LEU A 36 -24.29 1.56 -13.44
N GLU A 37 -25.35 0.95 -13.98
CA GLU A 37 -26.65 0.88 -13.31
C GLU A 37 -26.58 0.12 -11.97
N GLY A 38 -27.27 0.64 -10.96
CA GLY A 38 -27.34 0.02 -9.63
C GLY A 38 -26.03 0.02 -8.83
N ARG A 39 -24.97 0.71 -9.29
CA ARG A 39 -23.66 0.76 -8.62
C ARG A 39 -23.34 2.16 -8.14
N TYR A 40 -22.78 2.30 -6.94
CA TYR A 40 -22.17 3.58 -6.52
C TYR A 40 -20.85 3.83 -7.26
N ASP A 41 -20.45 5.10 -7.34
CA ASP A 41 -19.12 5.42 -7.85
C ASP A 41 -18.08 5.00 -6.81
N HIS A 42 -17.04 4.29 -7.25
CA HIS A 42 -15.89 4.03 -6.40
C HIS A 42 -15.13 5.34 -6.19
N LEU A 43 -14.81 5.64 -4.93
CA LEU A 43 -14.00 6.78 -4.54
C LEU A 43 -12.55 6.32 -4.44
N VAL A 44 -11.64 7.11 -5.01
CA VAL A 44 -10.20 6.84 -5.02
C VAL A 44 -9.47 8.06 -4.48
N ALA A 45 -8.33 7.83 -3.84
CA ALA A 45 -7.51 8.89 -3.26
C ALA A 45 -6.88 9.74 -4.38
N GLN A 46 -7.27 11.01 -4.49
CA GLN A 46 -6.85 11.94 -5.54
C GLN A 46 -6.51 13.31 -4.94
N THR A 47 -5.51 13.96 -5.50
CA THR A 47 -5.09 15.31 -5.07
C THR A 47 -5.90 16.37 -5.81
N LEU A 48 -6.27 17.44 -5.11
CA LEU A 48 -6.93 18.58 -5.73
C LEU A 48 -5.95 19.36 -6.62
N TYR A 49 -6.47 19.96 -7.68
CA TYR A 49 -5.66 20.85 -8.53
C TYR A 49 -5.44 22.21 -7.86
N GLU A 50 -6.47 22.75 -7.22
CA GLU A 50 -6.47 24.02 -6.51
C GLU A 50 -7.36 23.94 -5.26
N PRO A 51 -7.18 24.86 -4.28
CA PRO A 51 -8.05 24.91 -3.11
C PRO A 51 -9.53 25.10 -3.46
N VAL A 52 -10.41 24.45 -2.70
CA VAL A 52 -11.86 24.57 -2.87
C VAL A 52 -12.54 24.64 -1.51
N THR A 53 -13.50 25.56 -1.35
CA THR A 53 -14.38 25.58 -0.18
C THR A 53 -15.62 24.77 -0.46
N VAL A 54 -15.85 23.72 0.33
CA VAL A 54 -17.04 22.88 0.28
C VAL A 54 -17.94 23.11 1.49
N ARG A 55 -19.23 22.88 1.30
CA ARG A 55 -20.22 22.88 2.39
C ARG A 55 -20.55 21.45 2.76
N VAL A 56 -20.16 21.04 3.96
CA VAL A 56 -20.42 19.70 4.50
C VAL A 56 -21.63 19.79 5.41
N ARG A 57 -22.66 18.96 5.17
CA ARG A 57 -23.87 18.96 5.99
C ARG A 57 -23.53 18.65 7.45
N LYS A 58 -24.10 19.38 8.41
CA LYS A 58 -23.95 19.04 9.83
C LYS A 58 -24.59 17.68 10.13
N TYR A 59 -24.08 17.00 11.15
CA TYR A 59 -24.63 15.73 11.66
C TYR A 59 -24.62 14.59 10.63
N SER A 60 -23.64 14.59 9.73
CA SER A 60 -23.53 13.59 8.66
C SER A 60 -22.36 12.61 8.84
N ALA A 61 -21.50 12.80 9.84
CA ALA A 61 -20.35 11.94 10.07
C ALA A 61 -20.75 10.65 10.80
N HIS A 62 -21.78 10.72 11.65
CA HIS A 62 -22.36 9.55 12.32
C HIS A 62 -23.89 9.67 12.44
N PRO A 63 -24.67 8.58 12.27
CA PRO A 63 -26.14 8.65 12.29
C PRO A 63 -26.73 9.23 13.59
N LEU A 64 -26.04 9.06 14.72
CA LEU A 64 -26.49 9.55 16.04
C LEU A 64 -26.14 11.01 16.32
N GLU A 65 -25.37 11.69 15.46
CA GLU A 65 -25.10 13.13 15.66
C GLU A 65 -26.39 13.95 15.65
N ALA A 66 -27.37 13.55 14.82
CA ALA A 66 -28.65 14.24 14.70
C ALA A 66 -29.57 14.03 15.91
N ASP A 67 -29.38 12.97 16.68
CA ASP A 67 -30.09 12.72 17.95
C ASP A 67 -29.44 13.50 19.10
N ALA A 68 -28.13 13.68 19.03
CA ALA A 68 -27.33 14.40 20.03
C ALA A 68 -27.02 15.86 19.66
N LYS A 69 -27.89 16.53 18.87
CA LYS A 69 -27.65 17.89 18.35
C LYS A 69 -27.30 18.91 19.44
N GLN A 70 -27.87 18.76 20.63
CA GLN A 70 -27.63 19.60 21.81
C GLN A 70 -26.17 19.62 22.27
N LEU A 71 -25.34 18.65 21.85
CA LEU A 71 -23.91 18.62 22.16
C LEU A 71 -23.07 19.49 21.21
N TYR A 72 -23.65 19.95 20.09
CA TYR A 72 -22.94 20.69 19.05
C TYR A 72 -23.30 22.18 19.09
N VAL A 73 -22.36 23.02 18.66
CA VAL A 73 -22.59 24.46 18.54
C VAL A 73 -23.59 24.75 17.43
N ASP A 74 -24.63 25.53 17.78
CA ASP A 74 -25.57 26.09 16.82
C ASP A 74 -25.16 27.54 16.47
N ASP A 75 -24.65 27.70 15.25
CA ASP A 75 -24.29 28.99 14.64
C ASP A 75 -25.37 29.46 13.63
N GLY A 76 -26.55 28.82 13.62
CA GLY A 76 -27.64 29.07 12.68
C GLY A 76 -27.43 28.49 11.28
N ARG A 77 -26.34 27.74 11.03
CA ARG A 77 -26.06 27.09 9.74
C ARG A 77 -26.30 25.59 9.79
N GLU A 78 -26.83 25.04 8.69
CA GLU A 78 -27.03 23.59 8.49
C GLU A 78 -25.79 22.85 7.93
N TYR A 79 -24.69 23.57 7.74
CA TYR A 79 -23.44 23.05 7.17
C TYR A 79 -22.20 23.63 7.85
N TYR A 80 -21.10 22.91 7.74
CA TYR A 80 -19.75 23.38 7.97
C TYR A 80 -19.15 23.87 6.65
N GLU A 81 -18.44 25.01 6.66
CA GLU A 81 -17.60 25.44 5.53
C GLU A 81 -16.20 24.90 5.78
N VAL A 82 -15.70 24.11 4.84
CA VAL A 82 -14.38 23.50 4.91
C VAL A 82 -13.62 23.87 3.66
N GLU A 83 -12.47 24.54 3.82
CA GLU A 83 -11.52 24.73 2.75
C GLU A 83 -10.64 23.47 2.65
N LEU A 84 -10.63 22.85 1.48
CA LEU A 84 -9.79 21.71 1.14
C LEU A 84 -8.67 22.20 0.25
N ARG A 85 -7.41 21.89 0.58
CA ARG A 85 -6.25 22.34 -0.18
C ARG A 85 -5.45 21.16 -0.75
N PRO A 86 -4.78 21.34 -1.90
CA PRO A 86 -3.90 20.31 -2.47
C PRO A 86 -2.83 19.80 -1.49
N GLU A 87 -2.28 20.69 -0.66
CA GLU A 87 -1.22 20.37 0.32
C GLU A 87 -1.68 19.52 1.51
N ASP A 88 -2.99 19.36 1.72
CA ASP A 88 -3.52 18.51 2.79
C ASP A 88 -3.34 17.01 2.48
N GLY A 89 -3.04 16.69 1.22
CA GLY A 89 -2.90 15.33 0.70
C GLY A 89 -4.11 14.89 -0.14
N PRO A 90 -4.24 13.58 -0.42
CA PRO A 90 -5.28 13.06 -1.28
C PRO A 90 -6.63 12.97 -0.56
N TYR A 91 -7.70 13.25 -1.31
CA TYR A 91 -9.09 13.12 -0.90
C TYR A 91 -9.76 11.96 -1.65
N LEU A 92 -10.74 11.30 -1.01
CA LEU A 92 -11.55 10.28 -1.67
C LEU A 92 -12.54 10.93 -2.64
N LEU A 93 -12.27 10.83 -3.93
CA LEU A 93 -13.03 11.46 -5.00
C LEU A 93 -13.41 10.43 -6.09
N PRO A 94 -14.53 10.60 -6.82
CA PRO A 94 -14.84 9.76 -7.97
C PRO A 94 -13.72 9.82 -9.01
N TYR A 95 -13.36 8.67 -9.59
CA TYR A 95 -12.34 8.63 -10.65
C TYR A 95 -12.94 9.14 -11.98
N MET A 96 -12.45 10.29 -12.46
CA MET A 96 -12.99 10.97 -13.64
C MET A 96 -12.22 10.68 -14.93
N GLY A 97 -11.10 9.98 -14.86
CA GLY A 97 -10.24 9.72 -16.02
C GLY A 97 -10.92 8.88 -17.10
N ARG A 98 -10.60 9.14 -18.37
CA ARG A 98 -11.05 8.40 -19.56
C ARG A 98 -9.83 7.99 -20.40
N ARG A 99 -9.90 6.84 -21.08
CA ARG A 99 -8.86 6.37 -22.00
C ARG A 99 -8.94 7.14 -23.31
N ALA A 100 -7.79 7.59 -23.80
CA ALA A 100 -7.67 8.08 -25.16
C ALA A 100 -7.84 6.95 -26.18
N ASP A 101 -8.73 7.13 -27.15
CA ASP A 101 -8.99 6.22 -28.28
C ASP A 101 -8.86 6.95 -29.64
N GLY A 102 -8.31 8.17 -29.63
CA GLY A 102 -8.22 9.06 -30.79
C GLY A 102 -9.43 9.99 -30.97
N THR A 103 -10.51 9.81 -30.21
CA THR A 103 -11.63 10.76 -30.20
C THR A 103 -11.39 11.92 -29.23
N GLN A 104 -12.16 13.00 -29.38
CA GLN A 104 -12.09 14.17 -28.49
C GLN A 104 -12.38 13.82 -27.02
N HIS A 105 -13.25 12.84 -26.78
CA HIS A 105 -13.75 12.53 -25.44
C HIS A 105 -13.17 11.25 -24.86
N GLY A 106 -12.52 10.41 -25.67
CA GLY A 106 -12.06 9.11 -25.23
C GLY A 106 -13.21 8.17 -24.82
N VAL A 107 -12.83 7.03 -24.26
CA VAL A 107 -13.75 6.01 -23.73
C VAL A 107 -13.53 5.78 -22.24
N PRO A 108 -14.54 5.29 -21.50
CA PRO A 108 -14.36 4.91 -20.11
C PRO A 108 -13.28 3.85 -19.94
N PHE A 109 -12.55 3.94 -18.84
CA PHE A 109 -11.76 2.84 -18.34
C PHE A 109 -12.64 1.79 -17.65
N GLU A 110 -12.33 0.52 -17.88
CA GLU A 110 -13.07 -0.65 -17.45
C GLU A 110 -12.12 -1.77 -17.00
N GLU A 111 -12.59 -2.64 -16.10
CA GLU A 111 -11.85 -3.87 -15.72
C GLU A 111 -11.54 -4.76 -16.94
N ALA A 112 -12.44 -4.79 -17.92
CA ALA A 112 -12.29 -5.59 -19.13
C ALA A 112 -11.05 -5.21 -19.94
N ASP A 113 -10.55 -3.98 -19.81
CA ASP A 113 -9.38 -3.50 -20.52
C ASP A 113 -8.13 -4.33 -20.19
N LEU A 114 -8.04 -4.86 -18.97
CA LEU A 114 -6.92 -5.70 -18.51
C LEU A 114 -6.78 -7.02 -19.25
N TYR A 115 -7.85 -7.43 -19.94
CA TYR A 115 -7.95 -8.71 -20.63
C TYR A 115 -7.94 -8.54 -22.15
N ASP A 116 -7.74 -7.31 -22.65
CA ASP A 116 -7.74 -7.00 -24.08
C ASP A 116 -6.31 -6.77 -24.61
N PRO A 117 -5.76 -7.73 -25.39
CA PRO A 117 -4.44 -7.58 -26.00
C PRO A 117 -4.36 -6.41 -27.00
N ALA A 118 -5.47 -6.04 -27.64
CA ALA A 118 -5.49 -4.92 -28.60
C ALA A 118 -5.27 -3.57 -27.91
N LEU A 119 -5.59 -3.49 -26.62
CA LEU A 119 -5.35 -2.34 -25.76
C LEU A 119 -4.06 -2.47 -24.94
N ALA A 120 -3.18 -3.42 -25.30
CA ALA A 120 -2.00 -3.77 -24.51
C ALA A 120 -2.38 -4.02 -23.03
N TYR A 121 -3.47 -4.75 -22.81
CA TYR A 121 -3.99 -5.10 -21.47
C TYR A 121 -4.29 -3.86 -20.62
N GLY A 122 -4.88 -2.85 -21.25
CA GLY A 122 -5.30 -1.59 -20.63
C GLY A 122 -4.22 -0.51 -20.62
N GLY A 123 -2.98 -0.83 -21.00
CA GLY A 123 -1.89 0.13 -21.20
C GLY A 123 -1.50 0.93 -19.95
N ARG A 124 -1.99 0.54 -18.77
CA ARG A 124 -1.72 1.18 -17.49
C ARG A 124 -1.03 0.20 -16.55
N GLN A 125 -0.27 0.75 -15.61
CA GLN A 125 0.32 -0.02 -14.53
C GLN A 125 -0.57 0.09 -13.30
N PHE A 126 -0.76 -1.04 -12.61
CA PHE A 126 -1.64 -1.17 -11.45
C PHE A 126 -0.86 -1.33 -10.14
N PHE A 127 0.46 -1.25 -10.25
CA PHE A 127 1.36 -1.33 -9.13
C PHE A 127 1.95 0.04 -8.87
N TYR A 128 1.90 0.49 -7.62
CA TYR A 128 2.65 1.67 -7.23
C TYR A 128 4.15 1.39 -7.45
N PRO A 129 4.90 2.36 -8.01
CA PRO A 129 6.33 2.18 -8.30
C PRO A 129 7.17 2.10 -7.02
N ASP A 130 6.66 2.66 -5.92
CA ASP A 130 7.16 2.51 -4.56
C ASP A 130 6.03 2.67 -3.52
N ALA A 131 6.37 2.60 -2.23
CA ALA A 131 5.39 2.65 -1.15
C ALA A 131 4.97 4.07 -0.71
N SER A 132 5.58 5.13 -1.25
CA SER A 132 5.36 6.51 -0.74
C SER A 132 3.89 6.92 -0.79
N ARG A 133 3.22 6.65 -1.91
CA ARG A 133 1.81 6.95 -2.09
C ARG A 133 0.91 6.09 -1.21
N ILE A 134 1.26 4.82 -0.99
CA ILE A 134 0.51 3.93 -0.09
C ILE A 134 0.55 4.47 1.35
N PHE A 135 1.74 4.90 1.80
CA PHE A 135 1.91 5.48 3.13
C PHE A 135 1.13 6.79 3.28
N GLU A 136 1.16 7.65 2.25
CA GLU A 136 0.33 8.86 2.20
C GLU A 136 -1.17 8.55 2.30
N GLU A 137 -1.65 7.56 1.52
CA GLU A 137 -3.06 7.16 1.53
C GLU A 137 -3.49 6.54 2.87
N VAL A 138 -2.62 5.75 3.50
CA VAL A 138 -2.83 5.23 4.86
C VAL A 138 -2.88 6.36 5.87
N ASP A 139 -2.08 7.41 5.77
CA ASP A 139 -2.09 8.49 6.78
C ASP A 139 -3.24 9.49 6.62
N ARG A 140 -3.78 9.63 5.40
CA ARG A 140 -4.66 10.76 5.03
C ARG A 140 -6.11 10.37 4.76
N THR A 141 -6.42 9.09 4.57
CA THR A 141 -7.78 8.65 4.24
C THR A 141 -8.53 8.08 5.44
N VAL A 142 -9.83 7.77 5.25
CA VAL A 142 -10.67 7.17 6.30
C VAL A 142 -10.13 5.81 6.79
N SER A 143 -9.41 5.08 5.94
CA SER A 143 -8.75 3.82 6.30
C SER A 143 -7.58 4.00 7.28
N GLY A 144 -7.15 5.25 7.48
CA GLY A 144 -5.98 5.64 8.27
C GLY A 144 -6.20 6.02 9.72
N ARG A 145 -7.44 6.07 10.16
CA ARG A 145 -7.78 6.47 11.53
C ARG A 145 -7.47 5.33 12.49
N ASP A 146 -6.81 5.64 13.60
CA ASP A 146 -6.61 4.69 14.69
C ASP A 146 -7.86 4.53 15.58
N ASP A 147 -7.78 3.65 16.57
CA ASP A 147 -8.86 3.36 17.51
C ASP A 147 -9.20 4.56 18.43
N HIS A 148 -8.38 5.62 18.41
CA HIS A 148 -8.62 6.89 19.11
C HIS A 148 -9.22 7.97 18.18
N GLY A 149 -9.40 7.65 16.89
CA GLY A 149 -9.93 8.56 15.89
C GLY A 149 -8.89 9.53 15.31
N GLU A 150 -7.60 9.32 15.57
CA GLU A 150 -6.51 10.16 15.09
C GLU A 150 -5.95 9.62 13.76
N GLY A 151 -5.55 10.53 12.85
CA GLY A 151 -4.90 10.18 11.59
C GLY A 151 -3.37 10.09 11.70
N SER A 152 -2.69 10.05 10.55
CA SER A 152 -1.22 10.11 10.48
C SER A 152 -0.52 9.04 11.32
N ILE A 153 -1.05 7.81 11.32
CA ILE A 153 -0.54 6.72 12.14
C ILE A 153 0.93 6.38 11.81
N LEU A 154 1.32 6.40 10.53
CA LEU A 154 2.68 6.11 10.08
C LEU A 154 3.60 7.30 10.33
N ASP A 155 3.23 8.50 9.84
CA ASP A 155 4.05 9.71 10.03
C ASP A 155 4.34 9.96 11.52
N ARG A 156 3.41 9.73 12.44
CA ARG A 156 3.66 9.91 13.88
C ARG A 156 4.73 8.96 14.44
N MET A 157 4.95 7.80 13.83
CA MET A 157 5.85 6.76 14.32
C MET A 157 7.29 6.89 13.81
N ALA A 158 7.50 7.20 12.53
CA ALA A 158 8.82 7.16 11.91
C ALA A 158 8.94 8.07 10.67
N ASP A 159 10.18 8.38 10.29
CA ASP A 159 10.51 8.97 8.99
C ASP A 159 10.89 7.86 8.00
N TYR A 160 10.48 7.97 6.74
CA TYR A 160 10.64 6.90 5.75
C TYR A 160 11.58 7.27 4.60
N THR A 161 12.38 6.32 4.16
CA THR A 161 13.15 6.42 2.90
C THR A 161 12.68 5.31 1.96
N PHE A 162 12.03 5.69 0.85
CA PHE A 162 11.49 4.75 -0.12
C PHE A 162 12.55 4.39 -1.18
N VAL A 163 12.78 3.10 -1.37
CA VAL A 163 13.84 2.58 -2.26
C VAL A 163 13.26 1.60 -3.26
N ARG A 164 13.46 1.87 -4.54
CA ARG A 164 12.99 1.02 -5.65
C ARG A 164 14.07 -0.02 -6.00
N ALA A 165 14.13 -1.11 -5.23
CA ALA A 165 15.14 -2.15 -5.41
C ALA A 165 14.87 -3.05 -6.63
N LEU A 166 13.64 -3.53 -6.76
CA LEU A 166 13.11 -4.26 -7.92
C LEU A 166 11.63 -3.92 -8.04
N PRO A 167 11.27 -2.66 -8.30
CA PRO A 167 9.91 -2.19 -8.12
C PRO A 167 8.89 -2.96 -8.98
N PRO A 168 7.63 -3.09 -8.54
CA PRO A 168 6.58 -3.77 -9.31
C PRO A 168 5.97 -2.87 -10.41
N GLY A 169 6.22 -1.56 -10.35
CA GLY A 169 5.83 -0.57 -11.35
C GLY A 169 7.00 0.33 -11.74
N GLY A 170 6.95 0.88 -12.95
CA GLY A 170 8.03 1.65 -13.54
C GLY A 170 7.62 2.92 -14.28
N TYR A 171 8.57 3.83 -14.44
CA TYR A 171 8.43 5.09 -15.17
C TYR A 171 8.85 4.89 -16.63
N THR A 172 7.94 4.39 -17.47
CA THR A 172 8.23 4.07 -18.88
C THR A 172 8.67 5.29 -19.70
N GLN A 173 8.20 6.48 -19.35
CA GLN A 173 8.62 7.74 -19.98
C GLN A 173 10.05 8.17 -19.58
N GLN A 174 10.62 7.57 -18.54
CA GLN A 174 12.00 7.75 -18.10
C GLN A 174 12.93 6.63 -18.63
N GLY A 175 12.43 5.78 -19.52
CA GLY A 175 13.20 4.71 -20.17
C GLY A 175 13.16 3.36 -19.47
N GLU A 176 12.40 3.22 -18.38
CA GLU A 176 12.29 1.93 -17.66
C GLU A 176 11.50 0.89 -18.46
N VAL A 177 12.01 -0.35 -18.46
CA VAL A 177 11.49 -1.47 -19.24
C VAL A 177 10.92 -2.56 -18.33
N SER A 178 9.70 -3.01 -18.64
CA SER A 178 9.04 -4.13 -17.95
C SER A 178 9.85 -5.42 -18.09
N GLY A 179 10.09 -6.11 -16.98
CA GLY A 179 10.90 -7.32 -16.91
C GLY A 179 12.41 -7.08 -16.84
N VAL A 180 12.85 -5.82 -16.84
CA VAL A 180 14.27 -5.45 -16.68
C VAL A 180 14.45 -4.53 -15.48
N ASP A 181 13.70 -3.43 -15.46
CA ASP A 181 13.78 -2.38 -14.44
C ASP A 181 12.65 -2.48 -13.42
N TYR A 182 11.49 -3.01 -13.83
CA TYR A 182 10.34 -3.26 -12.95
C TYR A 182 9.61 -4.56 -13.32
N PHE A 183 8.91 -5.14 -12.34
CA PHE A 183 8.39 -6.51 -12.40
C PHE A 183 6.91 -6.56 -11.98
N PRO A 184 5.97 -6.29 -12.90
CA PRO A 184 4.55 -6.30 -12.57
C PRO A 184 4.05 -7.73 -12.34
N TYR A 185 3.13 -7.89 -11.39
CA TYR A 185 2.49 -9.19 -11.13
C TYR A 185 1.22 -9.39 -11.97
N LYS A 186 0.51 -8.30 -12.30
CA LYS A 186 -0.73 -8.29 -13.08
C LYS A 186 -0.75 -7.15 -14.11
N PRO A 187 -1.51 -7.28 -15.21
CA PRO A 187 -2.24 -8.48 -15.62
C PRO A 187 -1.31 -9.65 -15.99
N PHE A 188 -1.76 -10.90 -15.79
CA PHE A 188 -0.89 -12.07 -15.89
C PHE A 188 -0.21 -12.22 -17.27
N ALA A 189 -0.87 -11.79 -18.33
CA ALA A 189 -0.36 -11.84 -19.70
C ALA A 189 0.90 -10.97 -19.92
N VAL A 190 1.14 -9.99 -19.06
CA VAL A 190 2.33 -9.10 -19.09
C VAL A 190 3.09 -9.14 -17.77
N SER A 191 2.87 -10.18 -16.96
CA SER A 191 3.60 -10.35 -15.71
C SER A 191 5.04 -10.76 -15.97
N HIS A 192 5.96 -10.24 -15.16
CA HIS A 192 7.37 -10.61 -15.23
C HIS A 192 7.87 -10.99 -13.85
N GLN A 193 8.57 -12.13 -13.79
CA GLN A 193 9.33 -12.54 -12.62
C GLN A 193 10.79 -12.14 -12.83
N PRO A 194 11.48 -11.61 -11.81
CA PRO A 194 12.89 -11.31 -11.93
C PRO A 194 13.71 -12.60 -12.03
N PRO A 195 14.85 -12.57 -12.75
CA PRO A 195 15.75 -13.71 -12.79
C PRO A 195 16.42 -13.91 -11.41
N PRO A 196 16.90 -15.12 -11.07
CA PRO A 196 17.58 -15.37 -9.79
C PRO A 196 18.74 -14.42 -9.48
N GLY A 197 19.48 -13.97 -10.53
CA GLY A 197 20.55 -12.98 -10.37
C GLY A 197 20.09 -11.61 -9.85
N ALA A 198 18.80 -11.31 -9.90
CA ALA A 198 18.23 -10.09 -9.33
C ALA A 198 18.33 -10.07 -7.79
N LEU A 199 18.41 -11.22 -7.12
CA LEU A 199 18.65 -11.30 -5.67
C LEU A 199 19.97 -10.64 -5.26
N ALA A 200 21.00 -10.66 -6.12
CA ALA A 200 22.23 -9.93 -5.86
C ALA A 200 22.02 -8.40 -5.92
N ARG A 201 21.18 -7.91 -6.83
CA ARG A 201 20.80 -6.49 -6.88
C ARG A 201 20.04 -6.07 -5.63
N VAL A 202 19.11 -6.91 -5.16
CA VAL A 202 18.38 -6.72 -3.90
C VAL A 202 19.35 -6.61 -2.72
N THR A 203 20.27 -7.56 -2.57
CA THR A 203 21.26 -7.53 -1.50
C THR A 203 22.11 -6.27 -1.53
N ASN A 204 22.57 -5.85 -2.71
CA ASN A 204 23.37 -4.64 -2.86
C ASN A 204 22.56 -3.39 -2.49
N ALA A 205 21.32 -3.26 -2.99
CA ALA A 205 20.45 -2.13 -2.67
C ALA A 205 20.17 -2.01 -1.16
N VAL A 206 19.90 -3.13 -0.49
CA VAL A 206 19.69 -3.17 0.96
C VAL A 206 20.96 -2.75 1.70
N ARG A 207 22.11 -3.32 1.35
CA ARG A 207 23.40 -2.98 1.98
C ARG A 207 23.78 -1.54 1.77
N GLU A 208 23.73 -1.03 0.54
CA GLU A 208 24.07 0.34 0.19
C GLU A 208 23.20 1.35 0.93
N THR A 209 21.90 1.04 1.08
CA THR A 209 20.97 1.92 1.80
C THR A 209 21.22 1.91 3.31
N LEU A 210 21.49 0.75 3.90
CA LEU A 210 21.61 0.62 5.36
C LEU A 210 23.02 0.90 5.89
N SER A 211 24.08 0.73 5.08
CA SER A 211 25.48 0.90 5.50
C SER A 211 25.83 2.28 6.08
N PRO A 212 25.29 3.42 5.58
CA PRO A 212 25.54 4.72 6.19
C PRO A 212 25.03 4.86 7.63
N GLY A 213 24.19 3.92 8.10
CA GLY A 213 23.60 3.93 9.43
C GLY A 213 22.44 4.93 9.57
N GLY A 214 21.93 5.06 10.78
CA GLY A 214 20.84 5.99 11.12
C GLY A 214 19.42 5.49 10.82
N TYR A 215 19.27 4.22 10.43
CA TYR A 215 17.99 3.53 10.33
C TYR A 215 17.74 2.66 11.56
N ALA A 216 16.49 2.60 12.01
CA ALA A 216 16.03 1.69 13.06
C ALA A 216 15.66 0.30 12.50
N GLY A 217 15.47 0.18 11.19
CA GLY A 217 15.06 -1.05 10.53
C GLY A 217 14.74 -0.86 9.05
N ALA A 218 14.37 -1.95 8.40
CA ALA A 218 13.98 -2.01 7.01
C ALA A 218 12.66 -2.77 6.82
N ILE A 219 11.86 -2.33 5.86
CA ILE A 219 10.68 -3.02 5.37
C ILE A 219 10.94 -3.48 3.93
N TRP A 220 10.67 -4.75 3.63
CA TRP A 220 10.77 -5.33 2.29
C TRP A 220 9.38 -5.71 1.78
N LEU A 221 8.90 -5.01 0.75
CA LEU A 221 7.61 -5.31 0.12
C LEU A 221 7.81 -6.32 -1.02
N GLU A 222 7.06 -7.41 -1.04
CA GLU A 222 7.29 -8.53 -1.98
C GLU A 222 5.98 -9.12 -2.50
N GLY A 223 6.07 -9.91 -3.56
CA GLY A 223 4.96 -10.75 -4.00
C GLY A 223 4.62 -11.80 -2.95
N SER A 224 3.34 -11.92 -2.59
CA SER A 224 2.93 -12.95 -1.63
C SER A 224 3.41 -14.39 -1.94
N PRO A 225 3.59 -14.83 -3.20
CA PRO A 225 4.12 -16.16 -3.50
C PRO A 225 5.61 -16.32 -3.23
N THR A 226 6.39 -15.23 -3.21
CA THR A 226 7.86 -15.22 -3.19
C THR A 226 8.47 -14.60 -1.93
N VAL A 227 7.62 -14.10 -1.03
CA VAL A 227 8.05 -13.43 0.20
C VAL A 227 8.87 -14.33 1.12
N GLU A 228 8.57 -15.63 1.15
CA GLU A 228 9.34 -16.59 1.94
C GLU A 228 10.77 -16.75 1.40
N GLU A 229 10.96 -16.89 0.09
CA GLU A 229 12.29 -17.06 -0.49
C GLU A 229 13.15 -15.81 -0.39
N THR A 230 12.62 -14.64 -0.76
CA THR A 230 13.40 -13.39 -0.73
C THR A 230 13.78 -13.00 0.69
N LEU A 231 12.86 -13.19 1.65
CA LEU A 231 13.13 -12.86 3.04
C LEU A 231 14.13 -13.84 3.67
N TYR A 232 14.02 -15.14 3.37
CA TYR A 232 15.01 -16.11 3.79
C TYR A 232 16.39 -15.79 3.22
N TRP A 233 16.47 -15.41 1.93
CA TRP A 233 17.71 -14.95 1.30
C TRP A 233 18.32 -13.76 2.06
N LEU A 234 17.55 -12.70 2.27
CA LEU A 234 18.00 -11.51 2.99
C LEU A 234 18.44 -11.83 4.43
N SER A 235 17.79 -12.78 5.11
CA SER A 235 18.17 -13.20 6.46
C SER A 235 19.60 -13.76 6.54
N ILE A 236 20.11 -14.32 5.44
CA ILE A 236 21.45 -14.91 5.38
C ILE A 236 22.47 -13.89 4.87
N VAL A 237 22.11 -13.11 3.84
CA VAL A 237 23.10 -12.32 3.09
C VAL A 237 23.03 -10.82 3.32
N ALA A 238 22.00 -10.25 3.95
CA ALA A 238 21.93 -8.80 4.14
C ALA A 238 23.13 -8.25 4.94
N GLY A 239 23.60 -9.01 5.94
CA GLY A 239 24.77 -8.61 6.76
C GLY A 239 24.47 -7.40 7.63
N THR A 240 23.26 -7.33 8.19
CA THR A 240 22.82 -6.26 9.10
C THR A 240 22.18 -6.87 10.33
N ASP A 241 22.39 -6.22 11.47
CA ASP A 241 21.77 -6.56 12.74
C ASP A 241 20.41 -5.83 12.92
N LEU A 242 20.09 -4.90 12.03
CA LEU A 242 18.82 -4.18 12.03
C LEU A 242 17.66 -5.13 11.68
N PRO A 243 16.46 -4.93 12.26
CA PRO A 243 15.27 -5.69 11.87
C PRO A 243 14.94 -5.48 10.40
N VAL A 244 14.77 -6.58 9.66
CA VAL A 244 14.30 -6.59 8.27
C VAL A 244 12.93 -7.26 8.21
N VAL A 245 11.89 -6.49 7.91
CA VAL A 245 10.50 -6.96 7.94
C VAL A 245 9.97 -7.17 6.52
N GLY A 246 9.73 -8.43 6.14
CA GLY A 246 9.06 -8.80 4.90
C GLY A 246 7.55 -8.65 4.99
N LEU A 247 6.96 -8.02 3.99
CA LEU A 247 5.52 -7.77 3.91
C LEU A 247 4.96 -8.19 2.55
N ALA A 248 3.72 -8.68 2.59
CA ALA A 248 2.90 -8.97 1.42
C ALA A 248 1.42 -8.76 1.78
N ALA A 249 0.56 -8.79 0.76
CA ALA A 249 -0.89 -8.72 0.92
C ALA A 249 -1.59 -9.73 0.01
N GLN A 250 -2.76 -10.20 0.43
CA GLN A 250 -3.63 -11.07 -0.38
C GLN A 250 -4.71 -10.26 -1.11
N ARG A 251 -5.04 -9.07 -0.59
CA ARG A 251 -5.99 -8.12 -1.21
C ARG A 251 -5.27 -6.85 -1.68
N PRO A 252 -5.57 -6.32 -2.88
CA PRO A 252 -5.00 -5.06 -3.35
C PRO A 252 -5.29 -3.88 -2.42
N HIS A 253 -4.40 -2.89 -2.40
CA HIS A 253 -4.57 -1.64 -1.68
C HIS A 253 -5.85 -0.91 -2.15
N GLY A 254 -6.68 -0.45 -1.21
CA GLY A 254 -7.99 0.14 -1.50
C GLY A 254 -9.12 -0.85 -1.79
N GLN A 255 -8.86 -2.17 -1.83
CA GLN A 255 -9.93 -3.17 -1.80
C GLN A 255 -10.54 -3.26 -0.40
N LEU A 256 -11.84 -3.60 -0.32
CA LEU A 256 -12.50 -3.92 0.96
C LEU A 256 -11.66 -4.87 1.81
N ALA A 257 -11.39 -4.45 3.05
CA ALA A 257 -10.63 -5.19 4.06
C ALA A 257 -9.24 -5.62 3.56
N ASN A 258 -8.54 -4.76 2.81
CA ASN A 258 -7.17 -5.01 2.41
C ASN A 258 -6.26 -5.20 3.62
N ASP A 259 -5.44 -6.25 3.59
CA ASP A 259 -4.56 -6.66 4.68
C ASP A 259 -3.21 -5.91 4.65
N GLY A 260 -2.81 -5.38 3.49
CA GLY A 260 -1.53 -4.70 3.30
C GLY A 260 -1.32 -3.48 4.21
N ASP A 261 -2.34 -2.64 4.39
CA ASP A 261 -2.21 -1.39 5.15
C ASP A 261 -1.96 -1.68 6.63
N ARG A 262 -2.67 -2.68 7.18
CA ARG A 262 -2.45 -3.14 8.55
C ARG A 262 -1.08 -3.79 8.70
N ASN A 263 -0.66 -4.63 7.75
CA ASN A 263 0.67 -5.24 7.76
C ASN A 263 1.79 -4.18 7.76
N ILE A 264 1.61 -3.06 7.04
CA ILE A 264 2.55 -1.91 7.08
C ILE A 264 2.60 -1.28 8.47
N VAL A 265 1.44 -0.92 9.05
CA VAL A 265 1.37 -0.33 10.40
C VAL A 265 2.01 -1.25 11.44
N ASP A 266 1.77 -2.56 11.33
CA ASP A 266 2.31 -3.58 12.21
C ASP A 266 3.84 -3.70 12.09
N ALA A 267 4.38 -3.65 10.88
CA ALA A 267 5.83 -3.64 10.66
C ALA A 267 6.51 -2.41 11.24
N VAL A 268 5.92 -1.23 11.05
CA VAL A 268 6.45 0.00 11.64
C VAL A 268 6.42 -0.11 13.16
N SER A 269 5.29 -0.55 13.73
CA SER A 269 5.13 -0.75 15.18
C SER A 269 6.18 -1.70 15.76
N TYR A 270 6.47 -2.80 15.05
CA TYR A 270 7.52 -3.74 15.43
C TYR A 270 8.92 -3.10 15.42
N ILE A 271 9.28 -2.38 14.35
CA ILE A 271 10.59 -1.74 14.24
C ILE A 271 10.76 -0.67 15.33
N VAL A 272 9.76 0.19 15.55
CA VAL A 272 9.85 1.27 16.56
C VAL A 272 9.79 0.74 18.00
N SER A 273 9.31 -0.49 18.22
CA SER A 273 9.34 -1.13 19.54
C SER A 273 10.77 -1.43 20.02
N GLY A 274 11.73 -1.52 19.11
CA GLY A 274 13.12 -1.91 19.40
C GLY A 274 13.32 -3.40 19.71
N LEU A 275 12.25 -4.20 19.77
CA LEU A 275 12.31 -5.62 20.10
C LEU A 275 12.90 -6.50 18.97
N GLY A 276 12.97 -5.98 17.74
CA GLY A 276 13.43 -6.73 16.58
C GLY A 276 14.94 -6.74 16.34
N GLN A 277 15.71 -6.06 17.17
CA GLN A 277 17.16 -6.02 17.06
C GLN A 277 17.76 -7.43 17.18
N ASP A 278 18.70 -7.78 16.29
CA ASP A 278 19.40 -9.07 16.26
C ASP A 278 18.49 -10.30 16.03
N MET A 279 17.22 -10.10 15.67
CA MET A 279 16.27 -11.19 15.37
C MET A 279 16.37 -11.71 13.93
N GLY A 280 17.20 -11.06 13.11
CA GLY A 280 17.29 -11.32 11.68
C GLY A 280 16.05 -10.83 10.92
N ALA A 281 15.80 -11.42 9.75
CA ALA A 281 14.63 -11.08 8.95
C ALA A 281 13.37 -11.80 9.45
N VAL A 282 12.24 -11.09 9.47
CA VAL A 282 10.93 -11.60 9.90
C VAL A 282 9.84 -11.22 8.91
N GLY A 283 8.84 -12.08 8.74
CA GLY A 283 7.62 -11.74 8.02
C GLY A 283 6.58 -11.24 9.00
N ILE A 284 6.01 -10.05 8.78
CA ILE A 284 4.88 -9.56 9.58
C ILE A 284 3.63 -9.61 8.72
N LEU A 285 2.82 -10.62 8.99
CA LEU A 285 1.66 -10.96 8.17
C LEU A 285 0.55 -11.42 9.11
N ASP A 286 -0.66 -10.90 8.91
CA ASP A 286 -1.83 -11.30 9.71
C ASP A 286 -1.59 -11.13 11.23
N GLN A 287 -0.97 -10.02 11.62
CA GLN A 287 -0.60 -9.67 13.00
C GLN A 287 0.32 -10.68 13.71
N GLN A 288 1.02 -11.54 12.96
CA GLN A 288 1.99 -12.50 13.49
C GLN A 288 3.40 -12.18 13.01
N ILE A 289 4.39 -12.44 13.86
CA ILE A 289 5.81 -12.26 13.57
C ILE A 289 6.40 -13.62 13.22
N PHE A 290 6.63 -13.88 11.94
CA PHE A 290 7.23 -15.12 11.47
C PHE A 290 8.75 -14.98 11.31
N ALA A 291 9.54 -15.91 11.83
CA ALA A 291 10.95 -15.98 11.47
C ALA A 291 11.09 -16.29 9.96
N ALA A 292 11.94 -15.55 9.23
CA ALA A 292 12.11 -15.76 7.79
C ALA A 292 12.47 -17.21 7.43
N ARG A 293 13.21 -17.90 8.30
CA ARG A 293 13.57 -19.31 8.16
C ARG A 293 12.37 -20.26 8.09
N GLU A 294 11.27 -19.92 8.76
CA GLU A 294 10.14 -20.82 8.98
C GLU A 294 8.85 -20.37 8.28
N LEU A 295 8.82 -19.12 7.81
CA LEU A 295 7.67 -18.54 7.12
C LEU A 295 7.35 -19.33 5.86
N LYS A 296 6.07 -19.69 5.72
CA LYS A 296 5.53 -20.27 4.49
C LYS A 296 4.14 -19.75 4.16
N LYS A 297 3.87 -19.48 2.89
CA LYS A 297 2.51 -19.30 2.38
C LYS A 297 1.84 -20.67 2.22
N GLY A 298 0.90 -20.97 3.12
CA GLY A 298 0.11 -22.20 3.10
C GLY A 298 -1.16 -22.13 2.26
N ASP A 299 -1.71 -20.94 2.06
CA ASP A 299 -2.98 -20.70 1.36
C ASP A 299 -2.99 -19.31 0.69
N ALA A 300 -3.82 -19.12 -0.34
CA ALA A 300 -3.98 -17.87 -1.08
C ALA A 300 -5.13 -17.01 -0.54
N ARG A 301 -5.17 -16.82 0.77
CA ARG A 301 -6.13 -15.96 1.49
C ARG A 301 -5.45 -15.28 2.69
N PRO A 302 -5.99 -14.17 3.21
CA PRO A 302 -5.56 -13.62 4.50
C PRO A 302 -5.63 -14.70 5.60
N GLY A 303 -4.65 -14.70 6.50
CA GLY A 303 -4.44 -15.77 7.48
C GLY A 303 -3.93 -17.08 6.87
N GLY A 304 -3.38 -17.03 5.65
CA GLY A 304 -2.88 -18.18 4.91
C GLY A 304 -1.40 -18.49 5.16
N TYR A 305 -0.69 -17.66 5.91
CA TYR A 305 0.71 -17.89 6.28
C TYR A 305 0.82 -18.80 7.51
N LYS A 306 1.89 -19.61 7.54
CA LYS A 306 2.16 -20.56 8.62
C LYS A 306 3.66 -20.69 8.85
N ALA A 307 4.02 -21.11 10.05
CA ALA A 307 5.36 -21.65 10.32
C ALA A 307 5.39 -23.14 9.96
N THR A 308 6.39 -23.59 9.21
CA THR A 308 6.55 -25.03 8.90
C THR A 308 7.62 -25.76 9.73
N GLY A 309 8.31 -25.05 10.63
CA GLY A 309 9.30 -25.62 11.55
C GLY A 309 8.70 -26.36 12.75
N GLY A 310 9.40 -27.39 13.24
CA GLY A 310 8.91 -28.23 14.34
C GLY A 310 9.04 -27.65 15.76
N HIS A 311 9.94 -26.67 15.98
CA HIS A 311 10.25 -26.14 17.31
C HIS A 311 10.32 -24.59 17.36
N GLY A 312 9.64 -23.90 16.44
CA GLY A 312 9.64 -22.44 16.37
C GLY A 312 9.06 -21.94 15.04
N GLY A 313 8.99 -20.62 14.88
CA GLY A 313 8.70 -19.99 13.60
C GLY A 313 7.68 -18.86 13.65
N VAL A 314 6.81 -18.83 14.66
CA VAL A 314 6.13 -17.61 15.10
C VAL A 314 6.82 -17.13 16.36
N LEU A 315 7.43 -15.96 16.27
CA LEU A 315 8.23 -15.35 17.35
C LEU A 315 7.36 -14.51 18.29
N GLY A 316 6.14 -14.20 17.88
CA GLY A 316 5.27 -13.29 18.63
C GLY A 316 4.09 -12.78 17.82
N THR A 317 3.39 -11.81 18.38
CA THR A 317 2.20 -11.18 17.80
C THR A 317 2.28 -9.67 17.85
N ILE A 318 1.58 -9.03 16.93
CA ILE A 318 1.45 -7.57 16.87
C ILE A 318 0.14 -7.16 17.52
N GLY A 319 0.27 -6.38 18.60
CA GLY A 319 -0.80 -5.65 19.27
C GLY A 319 -0.20 -4.44 19.99
N PRO A 320 -0.99 -3.61 20.67
CA PRO A 320 -0.47 -2.67 21.65
C PRO A 320 -0.40 -3.36 23.04
N PRO A 321 0.77 -3.88 23.49
CA PRO A 321 2.12 -3.76 22.92
C PRO A 321 2.56 -4.95 22.03
N VAL A 322 3.60 -4.71 21.21
CA VAL A 322 4.29 -5.75 20.44
C VAL A 322 4.86 -6.77 21.43
N THR A 323 4.61 -8.06 21.20
CA THR A 323 5.01 -9.14 22.11
C THR A 323 5.84 -10.17 21.37
N LEU A 324 7.00 -10.53 21.94
CA LEU A 324 7.83 -11.68 21.55
C LEU A 324 7.74 -12.77 22.62
N TRP A 325 7.93 -14.03 22.23
CA TRP A 325 7.86 -15.21 23.11
C TRP A 325 9.18 -15.97 23.20
#